data_AF-A0A969BTJ7-F1
#
_entry.id   AF-A0A969BTJ7-F1
#
_cell.length_a   1.000
_cell.length_b   1.000
_cell.length_c   1.000
_cell.angle_alpha   90.00
_cell.angle_beta   90.00
_cell.angle_gamma   90.00
#
_symmetry.space_group_name_H-M   'P 1'
#
loop_
_entity.id
_entity.type
_entity.pdbx_description
1 polymer ?
#
loop_
_entity_poly.entity_id
_entity_poly.type
_entity_poly.pdbx_seq_one_letter_code
_entity_poly.pdbx_strand_id
1 'polypeptide(L)' 'MHAVVVVEQVSETTLMIHDPVEEDGPQAVSREEFMLAWASLITVQLLFGTRLNS' A
#
# COMPACT_ATOMS: atom_id res chain seq x y z
N MET A 1 -6.69 -3.99 11.23
CA MET A 1 -6.04 -4.57 10.04
C MET A 1 -6.61 -3.79 8.87
N HIS A 2 -5.84 -2.90 8.22
CA HIS A 2 -6.34 -1.94 7.23
C HIS A 2 -5.85 -2.37 5.83
N ALA A 3 -6.77 -2.60 4.90
CA ALA A 3 -6.46 -3.06 3.55
C ALA A 3 -6.61 -1.90 2.56
N VAL A 4 -5.49 -1.23 2.27
CA VAL A 4 -5.45 -0.16 1.26
C VAL A 4 -5.49 -0.79 -0.13
N VAL A 5 -6.42 -0.35 -0.98
CA VAL A 5 -6.56 -0.82 -2.37
C VAL A 5 -5.85 0.18 -3.28
N VAL A 6 -4.83 -0.27 -4.00
CA VAL A 6 -4.05 0.60 -4.91
C VAL A 6 -4.83 0.78 -6.21
N VAL A 7 -5.08 2.03 -6.61
CA VAL A 7 -5.83 2.35 -7.83
C VAL A 7 -4.98 3.29 -8.69
N GLU A 8 -4.37 2.72 -9.73
CA GLU A 8 -3.69 3.38 -10.85
C GLU A 8 -2.39 4.18 -10.56
N GLN A 9 -1.34 3.82 -11.30
CA GLN A 9 -0.09 4.60 -11.36
C GLN A 9 -0.33 5.85 -12.20
N VAL A 10 -0.20 7.03 -11.59
CA VAL A 10 -0.44 8.34 -12.25
C VAL A 10 0.80 8.81 -13.00
N SER A 11 1.98 8.54 -12.43
CA SER A 11 3.27 8.90 -13.01
C SER A 11 4.36 7.93 -12.53
N GLU A 12 5.61 8.10 -12.96
CA GLU A 12 6.72 7.29 -12.46
C GLU A 12 6.94 7.44 -10.95
N THR A 13 6.62 8.61 -10.38
CA THR A 13 6.90 8.98 -8.99
C THR A 13 5.65 9.11 -8.11
N THR A 14 4.45 9.05 -8.68
CA THR A 14 3.19 9.29 -7.96
C THR A 14 2.20 8.14 -8.17
N LEU A 15 1.60 7.70 -7.07
CA LEU A 15 0.55 6.70 -7.04
C LEU A 15 -0.75 7.34 -6.56
N MET A 16 -1.87 6.93 -7.15
CA MET A 16 -3.17 7.12 -6.52
C MET A 16 -3.47 5.93 -5.62
N ILE A 17 -3.84 6.22 -4.38
CA ILE A 17 -4.31 5.21 -3.43
C ILE A 17 -5.77 5.50 -3.11
N HIS A 18 -6.57 4.44 -2.99
CA HIS A 18 -7.95 4.55 -2.56
C HIS A 18 -8.14 3.66 -1.34
N ASP A 19 -8.60 4.25 -0.26
CA ASP A 19 -9.02 3.50 0.90
C ASP A 19 -10.52 3.21 0.80
N PRO A 20 -10.95 1.96 0.60
CA PRO A 20 -12.38 1.65 0.49
C PRO A 20 -13.17 1.90 1.79
N VAL A 21 -12.49 2.15 2.91
CA VAL A 21 -13.10 2.39 4.22
C VAL A 21 -13.19 3.88 4.53
N GLU A 22 -12.34 4.72 3.91
CA GLU A 22 -12.45 6.17 4.04
C GLU A 22 -13.45 6.71 3.02
N GLU A 23 -14.31 7.65 3.44
CA GLU A 23 -15.16 8.40 2.51
C GLU A 23 -14.35 9.44 1.71
N ASP A 24 -13.11 9.67 2.09
CA ASP A 24 -12.18 10.50 1.36
C ASP A 24 -11.80 9.78 0.04
N GLY A 25 -12.06 10.47 -1.07
CA GLY A 25 -11.75 9.95 -2.40
C GLY A 25 -10.26 9.65 -2.63
N PRO A 26 -9.87 9.24 -3.85
CA PRO A 26 -8.49 8.87 -4.16
C PRO A 26 -7.46 9.92 -3.72
N GLN A 27 -6.41 9.49 -3.02
CA GLN A 27 -5.34 10.35 -2.50
C GLN A 27 -4.01 10.11 -3.22
N ALA A 28 -3.34 11.20 -3.62
CA ALA A 28 -2.08 11.15 -4.36
C ALA A 28 -0.91 11.05 -3.39
N VAL A 29 -0.09 10.03 -3.54
CA VAL A 29 1.05 9.76 -2.66
C VAL A 29 2.33 9.53 -3.46
N SER A 30 3.48 9.82 -2.84
CA SER A 30 4.78 9.51 -3.42
C SER A 30 4.95 7.99 -3.51
N ARG A 31 5.42 7.51 -4.67
CA ARG A 31 5.75 6.11 -4.89
C ARG A 31 6.79 5.63 -3.89
N GLU A 32 7.79 6.44 -3.60
CA GLU A 32 8.85 6.07 -2.66
C GLU A 32 8.31 5.90 -1.24
N GLU A 33 7.54 6.87 -0.77
CA GLU A 33 6.91 6.83 0.55
C GLU A 33 5.96 5.65 0.68
N PHE A 34 5.16 5.39 -0.36
CA PHE A 34 4.27 4.24 -0.43
C PHE A 34 5.06 2.93 -0.36
N MET A 35 6.12 2.78 -1.16
CA MET A 35 6.95 1.57 -1.18
C MET A 35 7.66 1.33 0.16
N LEU A 36 8.12 2.38 0.83
CA LEU A 36 8.73 2.27 2.17
C LEU A 36 7.70 1.81 3.22
N ALA A 37 6.49 2.39 3.21
CA ALA A 37 5.40 2.00 4.10
C ALA A 37 4.96 0.54 3.84
N TRP A 38 4.81 0.17 2.56
CA TRP A 38 4.44 -1.18 2.15
C TRP A 38 5.50 -2.22 2.49
N ALA A 39 6.78 -1.92 2.25
CA ALA A 39 7.89 -2.80 2.61
C ALA A 39 8.00 -3.00 4.13
N SER A 40 7.75 -1.95 4.92
CA SER A 40 7.71 -2.02 6.37
C SER A 40 6.60 -2.96 6.86
N LEU A 41 5.42 -2.90 6.25
CA LEU A 41 4.29 -3.79 6.55
C LEU A 41 4.60 -5.26 6.20
N ILE A 42 5.22 -5.52 5.06
CA ILE A 42 5.61 -6.90 4.65
C ILE A 42 6.72 -7.45 5.55
N THR A 43 7.70 -6.63 5.91
CA THR A 43 8.81 -7.05 6.77
C THR A 43 8.28 -7.55 8.11
N VAL A 44 7.28 -6.87 8.69
CA VAL A 44 6.59 -7.34 9.89
C VAL A 44 5.90 -8.69 9.64
N GLN A 45 5.19 -8.88 8.52
CA GLN A 45 4.50 -10.13 8.21
C GLN A 45 5.45 -11.33 7.96
N LEU A 46 6.64 -11.08 7.41
CA LEU A 46 7.67 -12.10 7.18
C LEU A 46 8.39 -12.49 8.48
N LEU A 47 8.66 -11.52 9.37
CA LEU A 47 9.31 -11.77 10.66
C LEU A 47 8.41 -12.56 11.63
N PHE A 48 7.10 -12.43 11.52
CA PHE A 48 6.13 -13.16 12.36
C PHE A 48 5.50 -14.40 11.67
N GLY A 49 6.02 -14.83 10.52
CA GLY A 49 5.71 -16.13 9.92
C GLY A 49 4.29 -16.25 9.36
N THR A 50 4.00 -15.59 8.25
CA THR A 50 2.88 -15.97 7.37
C THR A 50 3.40 -16.85 6.24
N ARG A 51 2.89 -18.09 6.10
CA ARG A 51 3.11 -18.88 4.89
C ARG A 51 2.40 -18.19 3.73
N LEU A 52 3.14 -17.73 2.73
CA LEU A 52 2.61 -17.50 1.38
C LEU A 52 2.24 -18.87 0.83
N ASN A 53 1.00 -19.29 1.01
CA ASN A 53 0.49 -20.44 0.27
C ASN A 53 0.54 -20.05 -1.22
N SER A 54 1.26 -20.87 -1.98
CA SER A 54 1.24 -20.87 -3.45
C SER A 54 -0.06 -21.46 -3.98
#